data_AF-A0A0N5CI39-F1
#
_entry.id   AF-A0A0N5CI39-F1
#
_cell.length_a   1.000
_cell.length_b   1.000
_cell.length_c   1.000
_cell.angle_alpha   90.00
_cell.angle_beta   90.00
_cell.angle_gamma   90.00
#
_symmetry.space_group_name_H-M   'P 1'
#
loop_
_entity.id
_entity.type
_entity.pdbx_description
1 polymer ?
#
loop_
_entity_poly.entity_id
_entity_poly.type
_entity_poly.pdbx_seq_one_letter_code
_entity_poly.pdbx_strand_id
1 'polypeptide(L)'
;MNKYIFIGNSINVIVIIILSVGLHTLTYVDDKKNLVMVQVVWRHGDRVPTNSYPNDIYKDEDWETPYGTLTKSGIHNQEKLGKKLRKIYIESSGFISDKYDPDEV
;
A
#
# COMPACT_ATOMS: atom_id res chain seq x y z
N MET A 1 15.86 5.20 -62.51
CA MET A 1 15.99 6.29 -61.50
C MET A 1 15.07 6.12 -60.30
N ASN A 2 13.75 5.92 -60.46
CA ASN A 2 12.82 5.79 -59.32
C ASN A 2 13.15 4.70 -58.29
N LYS A 3 13.65 3.53 -58.72
CA LYS A 3 13.96 2.42 -57.79
C LYS A 3 15.07 2.76 -56.79
N TYR A 4 16.12 3.47 -57.22
CA TYR A 4 17.23 3.88 -56.35
C TYR A 4 16.84 5.01 -55.39
N ILE A 5 15.97 5.93 -55.84
CA ILE A 5 15.37 6.98 -54.99
C ILE A 5 14.47 6.35 -53.91
N PHE A 6 13.67 5.36 -54.29
CA PHE A 6 12.81 4.64 -53.35
C PHE A 6 13.62 3.88 -52.29
N ILE A 7 14.68 3.17 -52.70
CA ILE A 7 15.59 2.47 -51.79
C ILE A 7 16.30 3.45 -50.85
N GLY A 8 16.81 4.58 -51.37
CA GLY A 8 17.45 5.61 -50.55
C GLY A 8 16.50 6.22 -49.51
N ASN A 9 15.26 6.50 -49.90
CA ASN A 9 14.22 6.97 -48.98
C ASN A 9 13.89 5.91 -47.92
N SER A 10 13.81 4.64 -48.29
CA SER A 10 13.58 3.55 -47.33
C SER A 10 14.72 3.43 -46.32
N ILE A 11 15.98 3.57 -46.73
CA ILE A 11 17.15 3.55 -45.84
C ILE A 11 17.12 4.74 -44.88
N ASN A 12 16.84 5.95 -45.37
CA ASN A 12 16.75 7.14 -44.52
C ASN A 12 15.64 7.02 -43.47
N VAL A 13 14.48 6.46 -43.84
CA VAL A 13 13.38 6.19 -42.89
C VAL A 13 13.82 5.21 -41.81
N ILE A 14 14.53 4.13 -42.18
CA ILE A 14 15.05 3.16 -41.22
C ILE A 14 16.06 3.81 -40.26
N VAL A 15 16.98 4.64 -40.78
CA VAL A 15 17.97 5.36 -39.96
C VAL A 15 17.28 6.32 -38.99
N ILE A 16 16.25 7.05 -39.44
CA ILE A 16 15.48 7.95 -38.58
C ILE A 16 14.75 7.18 -37.48
N ILE A 17 14.16 6.01 -37.78
CA ILE A 17 13.49 5.17 -36.76
C ILE A 17 14.50 4.63 -35.75
N ILE A 18 15.68 4.20 -36.19
CA ILE A 18 16.74 3.72 -35.28
C ILE A 18 17.20 4.86 -34.37
N LEU A 19 17.43 6.05 -34.93
CA LEU A 19 17.83 7.23 -34.17
C LEU A 19 16.74 7.69 -33.19
N SER A 20 15.45 7.62 -33.57
CA SER A 20 14.35 8.01 -32.69
C SER A 20 14.14 7.02 -31.55
N VAL A 21 14.22 5.70 -31.82
CA VAL A 21 14.17 4.66 -30.79
C VAL A 21 15.36 4.78 -29.84
N GLY A 22 16.57 4.95 -30.40
CA GLY A 22 17.79 5.16 -29.60
C GLY A 22 17.72 6.42 -28.74
N LEU A 23 17.19 7.53 -29.27
CA LEU A 23 16.97 8.74 -28.48
C LEU A 23 15.94 8.50 -27.37
N HIS A 24 14.85 7.80 -27.67
CA HIS A 24 13.78 7.55 -26.70
C HIS A 24 14.23 6.65 -25.55
N THR A 25 15.10 5.67 -25.79
CA THR A 25 15.71 4.84 -24.74
C THR A 25 16.76 5.60 -23.94
N LEU A 26 17.57 6.47 -24.58
CA LEU A 26 18.56 7.30 -23.89
C LEU A 26 17.92 8.34 -22.96
N THR A 27 16.71 8.82 -23.28
CA THR A 27 15.96 9.73 -22.44
C THR A 27 14.93 9.00 -21.55
N TYR A 28 14.94 7.67 -21.52
CA TYR A 28 14.04 6.92 -20.66
C TYR A 28 14.47 7.08 -19.21
N VAL A 29 13.62 7.71 -18.41
CA VAL A 29 13.76 7.78 -16.96
C VAL A 29 12.77 6.79 -16.36
N ASP A 30 13.29 5.80 -15.62
CA ASP A 30 12.46 4.89 -14.84
C ASP A 30 11.98 5.63 -13.58
N ASP A 31 10.78 6.20 -13.62
CA ASP A 31 10.13 6.89 -12.49
C ASP A 31 9.35 5.92 -11.59
N LYS A 32 9.73 4.63 -11.57
CA LYS A 32 9.16 3.67 -10.63
C LYS A 32 9.50 4.07 -9.20
N LYS A 33 8.46 4.37 -8.44
CA LYS A 33 8.55 4.62 -7.00
C LYS A 33 8.61 3.29 -6.26
N ASN A 34 9.66 3.12 -5.48
CA ASN A 34 9.82 1.96 -4.61
C ASN A 34 9.33 2.31 -3.20
N LEU A 35 8.43 1.50 -2.66
CA LEU A 35 8.09 1.56 -1.24
C LEU A 35 9.28 1.02 -0.45
N VAL A 36 9.75 1.78 0.53
CA VAL A 36 10.94 1.42 1.34
C VAL A 36 10.62 1.21 2.81
N MET A 37 9.58 1.87 3.33
CA MET A 37 9.16 1.78 4.72
C MET A 37 7.70 2.22 4.84
N VAL A 38 6.98 1.61 5.78
CA VAL A 38 5.64 2.03 6.19
C VAL A 38 5.65 2.28 7.69
N GLN A 39 5.25 3.48 8.10
CA GLN A 39 4.97 3.77 9.50
C GLN A 39 3.48 3.90 9.69
N VAL A 40 2.95 3.18 10.67
CA VAL A 40 1.52 3.12 10.95
C VAL A 40 1.22 3.67 12.33
N VAL A 41 0.19 4.52 12.42
CA VAL A 41 -0.32 5.05 13.68
C VAL A 41 -1.83 4.92 13.64
N TRP A 42 -2.39 4.18 14.60
CA TRP A 42 -3.83 4.07 14.79
C TRP A 42 -4.17 4.07 16.27
N ARG A 43 -5.40 4.46 16.57
CA ARG A 43 -5.95 4.36 17.92
C ARG A 43 -6.38 2.92 18.20
N HIS A 44 -6.36 2.53 19.48
CA HIS A 44 -6.99 1.30 19.96
C HIS A 44 -8.42 1.12 19.40
N GLY A 45 -8.91 -0.12 19.36
CA GLY A 45 -10.28 -0.43 18.93
C GLY A 45 -11.34 0.15 19.87
N ASP A 46 -12.61 -0.03 19.50
CA ASP A 46 -13.71 0.33 20.38
C ASP A 46 -13.58 -0.33 21.77
N ARG A 47 -13.88 0.43 22.82
CA ARG A 47 -13.70 0.04 24.22
C ARG A 47 -14.83 0.58 25.07
N VAL A 48 -15.07 -0.08 26.20
CA VAL A 48 -15.95 0.45 27.24
C VAL A 48 -15.30 1.67 27.92
N PRO A 49 -16.07 2.49 28.69
CA PRO A 49 -15.52 3.62 29.42
C PRO A 49 -14.33 3.21 30.29
N THR A 50 -13.39 4.12 30.53
CA THR A 50 -12.25 3.86 31.44
C THR A 50 -12.59 4.19 32.89
N ASN A 51 -13.60 5.01 33.09
CA ASN A 51 -14.10 5.50 34.36
C ASN A 51 -15.48 6.09 34.14
N SER A 52 -16.16 6.33 35.25
CA SER A 52 -17.49 6.93 35.28
C SER A 52 -17.49 8.17 36.17
N TYR A 53 -18.51 9.00 36.04
CA TYR A 53 -18.72 10.20 36.85
C TYR A 53 -19.56 9.87 38.10
N PRO A 54 -19.51 10.69 39.18
CA PRO A 54 -20.07 10.31 40.48
C PRO A 54 -21.55 9.86 40.46
N ASN A 55 -22.38 10.50 39.63
CA ASN A 55 -23.82 10.26 39.57
C ASN A 55 -24.26 9.47 38.34
N ASP A 56 -23.36 8.72 37.71
CA ASP A 56 -23.72 7.85 36.58
C ASP A 56 -24.58 6.69 37.06
N ILE A 57 -25.67 6.43 36.34
CA ILE A 57 -26.55 5.31 36.65
C ILE A 57 -26.00 3.99 36.10
N TYR A 58 -25.03 4.03 35.18
CA TYR A 58 -24.36 2.85 34.63
C TYR A 58 -22.99 2.67 35.29
N LYS A 59 -22.79 1.54 35.95
CA LYS A 59 -21.56 1.13 36.64
C LYS A 59 -20.76 0.15 35.77
N ASP A 60 -19.58 -0.24 36.24
CA ASP A 60 -18.66 -1.15 35.52
C ASP A 60 -19.36 -2.46 35.12
N GLU A 61 -20.17 -2.99 36.02
CA GLU A 61 -20.95 -4.23 35.86
C GLU A 61 -22.01 -4.17 34.76
N ASP A 62 -22.45 -2.96 34.36
CA ASP A 62 -23.44 -2.77 33.29
C ASP A 62 -22.83 -2.87 31.88
N TRP A 63 -21.49 -2.91 31.78
CA TRP A 63 -20.79 -3.07 30.51
C TRP A 63 -20.48 -4.54 30.24
N GLU A 64 -20.38 -4.89 28.96
CA GLU A 64 -20.11 -6.27 28.52
C GLU A 64 -18.72 -6.79 28.95
N THR A 65 -17.84 -5.90 29.42
CA THR A 65 -16.46 -6.17 29.79
C THR A 65 -15.98 -5.07 30.75
N PRO A 66 -14.97 -5.31 31.61
CA PRO A 66 -14.51 -4.33 32.59
C PRO A 66 -14.04 -3.02 31.97
N TYR A 67 -14.10 -1.92 32.72
CA TYR A 67 -13.66 -0.61 32.27
C TYR A 67 -12.28 -0.60 31.59
N GLY A 68 -12.20 0.16 30.50
CA GLY A 68 -11.01 0.36 29.70
C GLY A 68 -10.68 -0.77 28.72
N THR A 69 -11.39 -1.90 28.75
CA THR A 69 -11.12 -3.03 27.84
C THR A 69 -11.79 -2.85 26.48
N LEU A 70 -11.23 -3.51 25.45
CA LEU A 70 -11.81 -3.53 24.12
C LEU A 70 -13.14 -4.30 24.11
N THR A 71 -14.12 -3.76 23.39
CA THR A 71 -15.35 -4.50 23.10
C THR A 71 -15.06 -5.60 22.08
N LYS A 72 -15.93 -6.61 21.98
CA LYS A 72 -15.84 -7.64 20.92
C LYS A 72 -15.83 -7.00 19.52
N SER A 73 -16.64 -5.96 19.33
CA SER A 73 -16.66 -5.15 18.11
C SER A 73 -15.32 -4.45 17.87
N GLY A 74 -14.73 -3.86 18.91
CA GLY A 74 -13.42 -3.22 18.86
C GLY A 74 -12.30 -4.16 18.43
N ILE A 75 -12.25 -5.37 18.99
CA ILE A 75 -11.31 -6.41 18.58
C ILE A 75 -11.49 -6.77 17.11
N HIS A 76 -12.73 -7.03 16.69
CA HIS A 76 -13.04 -7.41 15.31
C HIS A 76 -12.69 -6.29 14.30
N ASN A 77 -12.86 -5.02 14.68
CA ASN A 77 -12.47 -3.90 13.84
C ASN A 77 -10.95 -3.79 13.68
N GLN A 78 -10.18 -4.09 14.72
CA GLN A 78 -8.72 -4.14 14.64
C GLN A 78 -8.23 -5.32 13.78
N GLU A 79 -8.90 -6.47 13.87
CA GLU A 79 -8.65 -7.61 12.97
C GLU A 79 -8.90 -7.23 11.50
N LYS A 80 -10.00 -6.54 11.19
CA LYS A 80 -10.28 -6.02 9.84
C LYS A 80 -9.22 -5.05 9.35
N LEU A 81 -8.73 -4.16 10.22
CA LEU A 81 -7.63 -3.26 9.90
C LEU A 81 -6.37 -4.07 9.53
N GLY A 82 -5.99 -5.06 10.35
CA GLY A 82 -4.85 -5.94 10.08
C GLY A 82 -4.99 -6.69 8.74
N LYS A 83 -6.18 -7.24 8.45
CA LYS A 83 -6.47 -7.88 7.15
C LYS A 83 -6.32 -6.93 5.97
N LYS A 84 -6.74 -5.66 6.12
CA LYS A 84 -6.57 -4.64 5.09
C LYS A 84 -5.09 -4.29 4.88
N LEU A 85 -4.32 -4.14 5.96
CA LEU A 85 -2.88 -3.89 5.88
C LEU A 85 -2.16 -5.06 5.20
N ARG A 86 -2.48 -6.31 5.56
CA ARG A 86 -1.97 -7.51 4.88
C ARG A 86 -2.28 -7.49 3.39
N LYS A 87 -3.53 -7.20 3.01
CA LYS A 87 -3.91 -7.11 1.60
C LYS A 87 -3.06 -6.10 0.83
N ILE A 88 -2.76 -4.94 1.43
CA ILE A 88 -1.98 -3.89 0.79
C ILE A 88 -0.49 -4.26 0.72
N TYR A 89 0.12 -4.62 1.86
CA TYR A 89 1.57 -4.71 2.01
C TYR A 89 2.16 -6.11 1.80
N ILE A 90 1.33 -7.15 1.78
CA ILE A 90 1.76 -8.53 1.51
C ILE A 90 1.18 -8.97 0.16
N GLU A 91 -0.15 -9.04 0.06
CA GLU A 91 -0.80 -9.70 -1.08
C GLU A 91 -0.72 -8.88 -2.38
N SER A 92 -0.91 -7.56 -2.30
CA SER A 92 -0.98 -6.70 -3.50
C SER A 92 0.39 -6.16 -3.92
N SER A 93 1.23 -5.79 -2.95
CA SER A 93 2.54 -5.17 -3.24
C SER A 93 3.71 -6.13 -3.07
N GLY A 94 3.58 -7.23 -2.32
CA GLY A 94 4.70 -8.09 -1.95
C GLY A 94 5.79 -7.35 -1.19
N PHE A 95 5.44 -6.29 -0.45
CA PHE A 95 6.41 -5.42 0.22
C PHE A 95 7.09 -6.10 1.40
N ILE A 96 6.35 -6.92 2.16
CA ILE A 96 6.90 -7.80 3.21
C ILE A 96 6.47 -9.25 2.97
N SER A 97 7.13 -10.17 3.65
CA SER A 97 6.94 -11.62 3.55
C SER A 97 5.53 -12.06 3.96
N ASP A 98 5.06 -13.17 3.35
CA ASP A 98 3.75 -13.74 3.66
C ASP A 98 3.65 -14.30 5.09
N LYS A 99 4.78 -14.76 5.62
CA LYS A 99 4.96 -15.23 7.00
C LYS A 99 5.63 -14.14 7.83
N TYR A 100 5.32 -14.12 9.12
CA TYR A 100 5.91 -13.16 10.05
C TYR A 100 7.44 -13.32 10.11
N ASP A 101 8.14 -12.20 9.96
CA ASP A 101 9.57 -12.02 10.16
C ASP A 101 9.79 -10.79 11.07
N PRO A 102 10.46 -10.94 12.23
CA PRO A 102 10.69 -9.83 13.15
C PRO A 102 11.60 -8.72 12.60
N ASP A 103 12.37 -8.98 11.53
CA ASP A 103 13.19 -7.95 10.89
C ASP A 103 12.37 -7.09 9.90
N GLU A 104 11.17 -7.54 9.52
CA GLU A 104 10.24 -6.83 8.63
C GLU A 104 9.09 -6.11 9.38
N VAL A 105 8.78 -6.51 10.63
CA VAL A 105 7.65 -6.01 11.44
C VAL A 105 8.04 -5.76 12.90
#